data_AF-A0A6B2FWF6-F1
#
_entry.id   AF-A0A6B2FWF6-F1
#
_cell.length_a   1.000
_cell.length_b   1.000
_cell.length_c   1.000
_cell.angle_alpha   90.00
_cell.angle_beta   90.00
_cell.angle_gamma   90.00
#
_symmetry.space_group_name_H-M   'P 1'
#
loop_
_entity.id
_entity.type
_entity.pdbx_description
1 polymer ?
#
loop_
_entity_poly.entity_id
_entity_poly.type
_entity_poly.pdbx_seq_one_letter_code
_entity_poly.pdbx_strand_id
1 'polypeptide(L)'
;PLDPGGYFIVNGSEKVLIAQEKMATNTVHVFQKKDSRYIWNAEIRSCIEHSSRPVSSFTIAMVTRSQSATFHISKQSPSARLGYKMVAILPYIKQEIPIIILFRALGFVSDSDILEHIIYDFEDREMMEAIRPSLDEAFVIQDQNVALNFIGSRGTKPGLTKEKRILFAKEILQKELLPHVGIGEFCETKKAYYVGYMVHRLIEVALGRASVDDRDHYKNKRLDLAGPLLAYLFRGLFRGVVKNFQIRAEKMLNRGKDFSVEREIDNKKLTDGMRYSIATGNWGDVKKAHVSKAGVSQVLNRLTYTSTLSHLRRVNSPIGRDSKLARPRQLHNTHWGMVCPAETPEGHAVGLVKNLALMAYISVGSHPSPILEFLEEWAMESLEEISASSIKSSTKIFVNGSWVGIHRDPNQLMDTLRKLRRQMDIIVSEVSIVYDYQEREIKINTEAGRVCRPLMIVENQRLLLKKSHIEMLKRRDFKSGGWQAMISRGVIEYLDVAEEETSMIAMTPSDLVMGSNSYCSTYTHCEIHPSMILGVC
;
A
#
# COMPACT_ATOMS: atom_id res chain seq x y z
N PRO A 1 -20.86 -33.20 -1.41
CA PRO A 1 -21.58 -31.96 -1.02
C PRO A 1 -20.79 -31.01 -0.11
N LEU A 2 -20.02 -31.53 0.86
CA LEU A 2 -19.31 -30.71 1.86
C LEU A 2 -17.95 -30.16 1.39
N ASP A 3 -17.50 -30.49 0.18
CA ASP A 3 -16.23 -30.02 -0.36
C ASP A 3 -16.29 -28.51 -0.58
N PRO A 4 -15.42 -27.70 0.07
CA PRO A 4 -15.48 -26.24 -0.01
C PRO A 4 -15.13 -25.68 -1.39
N GLY A 5 -14.46 -26.45 -2.25
CA GLY A 5 -13.89 -25.91 -3.50
C GLY A 5 -12.72 -24.95 -3.23
N GLY A 6 -12.49 -23.98 -4.12
CA GLY A 6 -11.42 -22.99 -3.95
C GLY A 6 -10.01 -23.48 -4.33
N TYR A 7 -9.93 -24.53 -5.15
CA TYR A 7 -8.68 -25.10 -5.66
C TYR A 7 -8.79 -25.44 -7.16
N PHE A 8 -7.67 -25.73 -7.79
CA PHE A 8 -7.56 -26.10 -9.20
C PHE A 8 -7.26 -27.59 -9.36
N ILE A 9 -7.75 -28.21 -10.42
CA ILE A 9 -7.35 -29.57 -10.81
C ILE A 9 -6.46 -29.47 -12.04
N VAL A 10 -5.18 -29.79 -11.89
CA VAL A 10 -4.19 -29.74 -12.97
C VAL A 10 -3.48 -31.08 -13.05
N ASN A 11 -3.52 -31.73 -14.23
CA ASN A 11 -2.94 -33.06 -14.45
C ASN A 11 -3.45 -34.13 -13.47
N GLY A 12 -4.72 -34.04 -13.07
CA GLY A 12 -5.30 -34.94 -12.06
C GLY A 12 -4.86 -34.65 -10.61
N SER A 13 -4.03 -33.64 -10.38
CA SER A 13 -3.62 -33.20 -9.04
C SER A 13 -4.39 -31.96 -8.58
N GLU A 14 -4.84 -31.95 -7.33
CA GLU A 14 -5.50 -30.80 -6.72
C GLU A 14 -4.45 -29.79 -6.23
N LYS A 15 -4.59 -28.54 -6.64
CA LYS A 15 -3.64 -27.45 -6.43
C LYS A 15 -4.33 -26.25 -5.79
N VAL A 16 -3.76 -25.74 -4.71
CA VAL A 16 -4.25 -24.54 -4.01
C VAL A 16 -3.23 -23.42 -4.13
N LEU A 17 -3.73 -22.20 -4.35
CA LEU A 17 -2.91 -21.00 -4.37
C LEU A 17 -2.86 -20.40 -2.97
N ILE A 18 -1.67 -20.29 -2.41
CA ILE A 18 -1.45 -19.73 -1.08
C ILE A 18 -1.38 -18.21 -1.19
N ALA A 19 -2.12 -17.52 -0.32
CA ALA A 19 -2.07 -16.07 -0.25
C ALA A 19 -0.65 -15.59 0.05
N GLN A 20 -0.15 -14.61 -0.71
CA GLN A 20 1.20 -14.08 -0.54
C GLN A 20 1.16 -12.72 0.13
N GLU A 21 1.81 -12.59 1.28
CA GLU A 21 1.97 -11.30 1.96
C GLU A 21 2.95 -10.42 1.18
N LYS A 22 2.64 -9.13 1.05
CA LYS A 22 3.56 -8.12 0.52
C LYS A 22 3.43 -6.83 1.32
N MET A 23 4.42 -5.95 1.21
CA MET A 23 4.28 -4.58 1.68
C MET A 23 3.19 -3.86 0.88
N ALA A 24 2.42 -3.02 1.57
CA ALA A 24 1.46 -2.12 0.95
C ALA A 24 2.16 -1.20 -0.06
N THR A 25 1.45 -0.90 -1.14
CA THR A 25 1.90 0.05 -2.17
C THR A 25 1.36 1.44 -1.85
N ASN A 26 1.91 2.46 -2.53
CA ASN A 26 1.47 3.86 -2.47
C ASN A 26 1.47 4.47 -1.05
N THR A 27 2.17 3.85 -0.11
CA THR A 27 2.31 4.35 1.27
C THR A 27 3.77 4.74 1.51
N VAL A 28 3.96 5.92 2.10
CA VAL A 28 5.29 6.40 2.51
C VAL A 28 5.63 5.76 3.85
N HIS A 29 6.80 5.13 3.91
CA HIS A 29 7.33 4.56 5.14
C HIS A 29 8.67 5.20 5.51
N VAL A 30 8.80 5.68 6.74
CA VAL A 30 10.02 6.28 7.26
C VAL A 30 10.70 5.34 8.24
N PHE A 31 11.93 4.94 7.92
CA PHE A 31 12.72 4.01 8.71
C PHE A 31 14.08 4.58 9.09
N GLN A 32 14.52 4.22 10.29
CA GLN A 32 15.92 4.36 10.68
C GLN A 32 16.71 3.13 10.23
N LYS A 33 17.82 3.32 9.51
CA LYS A 33 18.78 2.25 9.24
C LYS A 33 19.96 2.38 10.18
N LYS A 34 20.25 1.30 10.90
CA LYS A 34 21.49 1.17 11.67
C LYS A 34 22.64 0.86 10.72
N ASP A 35 23.83 1.41 11.01
CA ASP A 35 25.07 1.11 10.30
C ASP A 35 25.01 1.31 8.79
N SER A 36 24.39 2.41 8.35
CA SER A 36 24.25 2.77 6.94
C SER A 36 24.71 4.20 6.68
N ARG A 37 25.16 4.47 5.46
CA ARG A 37 25.37 5.84 4.95
C ARG A 37 24.10 6.69 5.05
N TYR A 38 22.93 6.04 4.99
CA TYR A 38 21.61 6.65 5.06
C TYR A 38 21.01 6.40 6.43
N ILE A 39 20.99 7.43 7.30
CA ILE A 39 20.49 7.28 8.68
C ILE A 39 18.98 7.08 8.67
N TRP A 40 18.27 7.96 7.98
CA TRP A 40 16.83 7.95 7.83
C TRP A 40 16.47 7.77 6.36
N ASN A 41 15.45 6.97 6.08
CA ASN A 41 14.97 6.74 4.72
C ASN A 41 13.44 6.82 4.72
N ALA A 42 12.89 7.70 3.90
CA ALA A 42 11.49 7.66 3.47
C ALA A 42 11.42 6.86 2.18
N GLU A 43 10.84 5.66 2.21
CA GLU A 43 10.66 4.80 1.04
C GLU A 43 9.19 4.71 0.64
N ILE A 44 8.94 4.68 -0.67
CA ILE A 44 7.63 4.41 -1.23
C ILE A 44 7.75 3.41 -2.39
N ARG A 45 6.78 2.51 -2.46
CA ARG A 45 6.59 1.58 -3.56
C ARG A 45 5.31 1.94 -4.29
N SER A 46 5.46 2.69 -5.37
CA SER A 46 4.34 3.17 -6.18
C SER A 46 3.85 2.10 -7.16
N CYS A 47 2.54 1.90 -7.19
CA CYS A 47 1.85 1.06 -8.16
C CYS A 47 0.58 1.77 -8.62
N ILE A 48 0.36 1.83 -9.93
CA ILE A 48 -0.93 2.26 -10.46
C ILE A 48 -1.87 1.06 -10.42
N GLU A 49 -3.06 1.25 -9.91
CA GLU A 49 -4.11 0.24 -9.90
C GLU A 49 -4.45 -0.22 -11.32
N HIS A 50 -4.74 -1.52 -11.48
CA HIS A 50 -5.05 -2.14 -12.78
C HIS A 50 -4.00 -1.91 -13.88
N SER A 51 -2.78 -1.47 -13.53
CA SER A 51 -1.78 -1.08 -14.51
C SER A 51 -0.87 -2.19 -14.97
N SER A 52 -0.43 -1.99 -16.21
CA SER A 52 0.67 -2.64 -16.91
C SER A 52 2.06 -2.45 -16.27
N ARG A 53 2.22 -1.55 -15.31
CA ARG A 53 3.56 -1.16 -14.85
C ARG A 53 4.03 -2.03 -13.69
N PRO A 54 5.33 -2.36 -13.60
CA PRO A 54 5.88 -2.92 -12.38
C PRO A 54 5.80 -1.87 -11.27
N VAL A 55 5.93 -2.32 -10.02
CA VAL A 55 6.04 -1.42 -8.87
C VAL A 55 7.31 -0.59 -9.05
N SER A 56 7.15 0.73 -9.04
CA SER A 56 8.27 1.68 -9.04
C SER A 56 8.65 2.00 -7.60
N SER A 57 9.94 1.98 -7.30
CA SER A 57 10.46 2.27 -5.97
C SER A 57 11.18 3.60 -5.99
N PHE A 58 10.84 4.46 -5.02
CA PHE A 58 11.44 5.76 -4.82
C PHE A 58 11.81 5.92 -3.35
N THR A 59 12.94 6.55 -3.07
CA THR A 59 13.44 6.70 -1.70
C THR A 59 14.13 8.04 -1.53
N ILE A 60 13.84 8.72 -0.42
CA ILE A 60 14.54 9.92 0.02
C ILE A 60 15.31 9.56 1.29
N ALA A 61 16.58 9.93 1.35
CA ALA A 61 17.47 9.54 2.41
C ALA A 61 18.24 10.73 2.98
N MET A 62 18.43 10.74 4.30
CA MET A 62 19.35 11.66 4.99
C MET A 62 20.75 11.03 5.07
N VAL A 63 21.75 11.71 4.50
CA VAL A 63 23.13 11.24 4.38
C VAL A 63 23.98 11.74 5.55
N THR A 64 24.71 10.83 6.19
CA THR A 64 25.68 11.19 7.25
C THR A 64 26.93 11.89 6.69
N ARG A 65 27.50 12.83 7.46
CA ARG A 65 28.77 13.52 7.14
C ARG A 65 30.00 12.62 7.26
N SER A 66 29.94 11.48 7.95
CA SER A 66 31.06 10.51 8.08
C SER A 66 30.57 9.10 8.47
N GLN A 67 31.22 8.05 7.94
CA GLN A 67 30.98 6.65 8.33
C GLN A 67 31.33 6.35 9.80
N SER A 68 32.23 7.14 10.41
CA SER A 68 32.66 6.98 11.79
C SER A 68 31.76 7.65 12.84
N ALA A 69 30.77 8.46 12.41
CA ALA A 69 29.87 9.17 13.32
C ALA A 69 28.64 8.34 13.76
N THR A 70 28.44 7.15 13.18
CA THR A 70 27.23 6.33 13.34
C THR A 70 27.01 5.84 14.79
N PHE A 71 28.07 5.73 15.58
CA PHE A 71 28.01 5.20 16.95
C PHE A 71 27.59 6.22 18.03
N HIS A 72 27.59 7.52 17.76
CA HIS A 72 27.33 8.57 18.78
C HIS A 72 25.97 9.28 18.67
N ILE A 73 25.14 8.93 17.69
CA ILE A 73 23.89 9.67 17.38
C ILE A 73 22.82 9.46 18.47
N SER A 74 22.83 8.33 19.20
CA SER A 74 21.81 8.05 20.23
C SER A 74 21.89 8.94 21.47
N LYS A 75 22.94 9.76 21.62
CA LYS A 75 23.16 10.65 22.78
C LYS A 75 23.28 12.14 22.42
N GLN A 76 23.09 12.52 21.17
CA GLN A 76 23.22 13.92 20.75
C GLN A 76 21.87 14.66 20.78
N SER A 77 21.93 15.93 21.19
CA SER A 77 20.80 16.88 21.22
C SER A 77 20.11 16.94 19.85
N PRO A 78 18.78 17.15 19.77
CA PRO A 78 18.05 17.32 18.50
C PRO A 78 18.73 18.32 17.55
N SER A 79 19.33 19.37 18.10
CA SER A 79 20.05 20.44 17.39
C SER A 79 21.27 19.95 16.60
N ALA A 80 21.96 18.89 17.05
CA ALA A 80 23.12 18.33 16.35
C ALA A 80 22.75 17.44 15.15
N ARG A 81 21.45 17.14 14.97
CA ARG A 81 20.91 16.40 13.82
C ARG A 81 20.61 17.31 12.62
N LEU A 82 20.64 18.64 12.82
CA LEU A 82 20.48 19.63 11.77
C LEU A 82 21.80 19.81 11.04
N GLY A 83 21.89 19.30 9.81
CA GLY A 83 23.15 19.31 9.05
C GLY A 83 23.31 18.18 8.04
N TYR A 84 22.38 17.22 8.02
CA TYR A 84 22.39 16.14 7.04
C TYR A 84 21.87 16.61 5.69
N LYS A 85 22.50 16.10 4.63
CA LYS A 85 22.08 16.34 3.25
C LYS A 85 21.00 15.34 2.88
N MET A 86 19.99 15.79 2.14
CA MET A 86 18.92 14.93 1.66
C MET A 86 19.09 14.61 0.18
N VAL A 87 19.05 13.32 -0.15
CA VAL A 87 19.20 12.82 -1.51
C VAL A 87 18.03 11.91 -1.87
N ALA A 88 17.64 11.98 -3.13
CA ALA A 88 16.63 11.16 -3.77
C ALA A 88 17.29 10.03 -4.57
N ILE A 89 16.79 8.82 -4.40
CA ILE A 89 17.15 7.62 -5.16
C ILE A 89 16.00 7.34 -6.11
N LEU A 90 16.20 7.67 -7.39
CA LEU A 90 15.21 7.54 -8.45
C LEU A 90 15.28 6.15 -9.11
N PRO A 91 14.14 5.62 -9.60
CA PRO A 91 14.14 4.40 -10.40
C PRO A 91 14.96 4.61 -11.68
N TYR A 92 15.72 3.60 -12.07
CA TYR A 92 16.57 3.59 -13.28
C TYR A 92 17.73 4.61 -13.31
N ILE A 93 17.95 5.37 -12.25
CA ILE A 93 19.13 6.24 -12.09
C ILE A 93 20.14 5.57 -11.17
N LYS A 94 21.42 5.56 -11.57
CA LYS A 94 22.47 4.83 -10.83
C LYS A 94 23.02 5.59 -9.63
N GLN A 95 22.99 6.92 -9.69
CA GLN A 95 23.51 7.80 -8.65
C GLN A 95 22.38 8.54 -7.95
N GLU A 96 22.60 8.86 -6.67
CA GLU A 96 21.70 9.68 -5.89
C GLU A 96 21.63 11.13 -6.43
N ILE A 97 20.47 11.75 -6.30
CA ILE A 97 20.20 13.12 -6.77
C ILE A 97 19.87 13.99 -5.56
N PRO A 98 20.54 15.12 -5.31
CA PRO A 98 20.16 16.06 -4.26
C PRO A 98 18.69 16.47 -4.38
N ILE A 99 17.96 16.51 -3.27
CA ILE A 99 16.50 16.68 -3.28
C ILE A 99 16.05 17.99 -3.94
N ILE A 100 16.79 19.08 -3.72
CA ILE A 100 16.47 20.39 -4.31
C ILE A 100 16.67 20.38 -5.83
N ILE A 101 17.65 19.64 -6.36
CA ILE A 101 17.83 19.48 -7.81
C ILE A 101 16.64 18.73 -8.42
N LEU A 102 16.04 17.77 -7.69
CA LEU A 102 14.84 17.09 -8.13
C LEU A 102 13.64 18.05 -8.25
N PHE A 103 13.43 18.94 -7.28
CA PHE A 103 12.39 19.98 -7.36
C PHE A 103 12.60 20.93 -8.54
N ARG A 104 13.84 21.39 -8.76
CA ARG A 104 14.18 22.22 -9.93
C ARG A 104 13.91 21.50 -11.25
N ALA A 105 14.19 20.20 -11.32
CA ALA A 105 13.89 19.40 -12.51
C ALA A 105 12.37 19.22 -12.74
N LEU A 106 11.57 19.18 -11.67
CA LEU A 106 10.09 19.17 -11.73
C LEU A 106 9.49 20.51 -12.15
N GLY A 107 10.27 21.60 -12.16
CA GLY A 107 9.84 22.92 -12.64
C GLY A 107 9.88 24.02 -11.57
N PHE A 108 10.19 23.69 -10.32
CA PHE A 108 10.22 24.65 -9.21
C PHE A 108 11.63 25.21 -9.04
N VAL A 109 11.85 26.40 -9.59
CA VAL A 109 13.18 27.06 -9.60
C VAL A 109 13.36 28.01 -8.42
N SER A 110 12.30 28.63 -7.91
CA SER A 110 12.39 29.51 -6.75
C SER A 110 12.56 28.69 -5.47
N ASP A 111 13.54 29.05 -4.63
CA ASP A 111 13.77 28.37 -3.35
C ASP A 111 12.57 28.54 -2.41
N SER A 112 11.86 29.68 -2.49
CA SER A 112 10.63 29.92 -1.73
C SER A 112 9.57 28.89 -2.11
N ASP A 113 9.36 28.67 -3.40
CA ASP A 113 8.35 27.73 -3.90
C ASP A 113 8.70 26.31 -3.45
N ILE A 114 9.97 25.91 -3.55
CA ILE A 114 10.41 24.58 -3.09
C ILE A 114 10.13 24.39 -1.59
N LEU A 115 10.41 25.42 -0.79
CA LEU A 115 10.17 25.40 0.65
C LEU A 115 8.68 25.33 0.96
N GLU A 116 7.81 26.01 0.22
CA GLU A 116 6.34 25.95 0.38
C GLU A 116 5.77 24.54 0.17
N HIS A 117 6.39 23.72 -0.69
CA HIS A 117 5.96 22.34 -0.92
C HIS A 117 6.38 21.38 0.20
N ILE A 118 7.40 21.73 0.99
CA ILE A 118 8.01 20.88 2.03
C ILE A 118 7.59 21.32 3.43
N ILE A 119 7.58 22.63 3.69
CA ILE A 119 7.39 23.23 5.00
C ILE A 119 6.14 24.10 4.92
N TYR A 120 5.05 23.61 5.51
CA TYR A 120 3.77 24.31 5.52
C TYR A 120 3.71 25.44 6.57
N ASP A 121 4.73 25.53 7.43
CA ASP A 121 4.84 26.53 8.48
C ASP A 121 6.23 27.16 8.53
N PHE A 122 6.41 28.34 7.93
CA PHE A 122 7.70 29.04 7.92
C PHE A 122 8.14 29.61 9.26
N GLU A 123 7.26 29.62 10.26
CA GLU A 123 7.62 30.01 11.62
C GLU A 123 8.47 28.92 12.31
N ASP A 124 8.45 27.69 11.78
CA ASP A 124 9.20 26.55 12.31
C ASP A 124 10.68 26.59 11.91
N ARG A 125 11.47 27.22 12.77
CA ARG A 125 12.92 27.38 12.59
C ARG A 125 13.68 26.06 12.50
N GLU A 126 13.27 25.04 13.27
CA GLU A 126 13.98 23.76 13.28
C GLU A 126 13.86 23.04 11.93
N MET A 127 12.67 23.05 11.33
CA MET A 127 12.44 22.43 10.03
C MET A 127 13.19 23.20 8.92
N MET A 128 13.20 24.53 9.00
CA MET A 128 13.95 25.40 8.08
C MET A 128 15.46 25.19 8.15
N GLU A 129 16.01 25.07 9.36
CA GLU A 129 17.43 24.79 9.54
C GLU A 129 17.80 23.36 9.09
N ALA A 130 16.88 22.39 9.18
CA ALA A 130 17.11 21.01 8.75
C ALA A 130 17.28 20.89 7.23
N ILE A 131 16.55 21.71 6.45
CA ILE A 131 16.62 21.67 4.98
C ILE A 131 17.76 22.51 4.39
N ARG A 132 18.22 23.55 5.11
CA ARG A 132 19.27 24.48 4.67
C ARG A 132 20.52 23.82 4.05
N PRO A 133 21.12 22.76 4.62
CA PRO A 133 22.29 22.12 4.01
C PRO A 133 22.05 21.54 2.61
N SER A 134 20.81 21.15 2.32
CA SER A 134 20.41 20.62 1.02
C SER A 134 20.17 21.73 -0.01
N LEU A 135 19.74 22.92 0.45
CA LEU A 135 19.65 24.13 -0.38
C LEU A 135 21.03 24.62 -0.79
N ASP A 136 21.96 24.73 0.17
CA ASP A 136 23.33 25.20 -0.06
C ASP A 136 24.06 24.32 -1.10
N GLU A 137 23.84 23.00 -1.08
CA GLU A 137 24.43 22.07 -2.04
C GLU A 137 23.90 22.26 -3.48
N ALA A 138 22.63 22.64 -3.61
CA ALA A 138 21.98 22.79 -4.91
C ALA A 138 22.12 24.19 -5.52
N PHE A 139 22.75 25.14 -4.82
CA PHE A 139 22.92 26.53 -5.26
C PHE A 139 23.54 26.65 -6.67
N VAL A 140 24.39 25.69 -7.05
CA VAL A 140 25.09 25.66 -8.35
C VAL A 140 24.18 25.44 -9.56
N ILE A 141 22.98 24.89 -9.38
CA ILE A 141 22.04 24.61 -10.47
C ILE A 141 20.76 25.38 -10.18
N GLN A 142 20.48 26.40 -10.99
CA GLN A 142 19.29 27.27 -10.84
C GLN A 142 18.35 27.20 -12.06
N ASP A 143 18.60 26.30 -13.01
CA ASP A 143 17.80 26.18 -14.23
C ASP A 143 17.26 24.76 -14.39
N GLN A 144 16.00 24.63 -14.84
CA GLN A 144 15.32 23.35 -15.00
C GLN A 144 16.03 22.45 -16.03
N ASN A 145 16.45 22.99 -17.17
CA ASN A 145 17.11 22.20 -18.22
C ASN A 145 18.50 21.72 -17.76
N VAL A 146 19.19 22.53 -16.97
CA VAL A 146 20.46 22.13 -16.34
C VAL A 146 20.22 21.01 -15.33
N ALA A 147 19.19 21.10 -14.49
CA ALA A 147 18.79 20.05 -13.54
C ALA A 147 18.40 18.74 -14.24
N LEU A 148 17.61 18.81 -15.32
CA LEU A 148 17.24 17.64 -16.12
C LEU A 148 18.46 16.98 -16.77
N ASN A 149 19.39 17.78 -17.31
CA ASN A 149 20.64 17.24 -17.85
C ASN A 149 21.52 16.60 -16.75
N PHE A 150 21.52 17.15 -15.54
CA PHE A 150 22.22 16.61 -14.38
C PHE A 150 21.69 15.23 -13.95
N ILE A 151 20.37 15.03 -14.00
CA ILE A 151 19.74 13.74 -13.75
C ILE A 151 20.03 12.77 -14.92
N GLY A 152 19.86 13.24 -16.16
CA GLY A 152 20.06 12.42 -17.35
C GLY A 152 21.50 11.90 -17.51
N SER A 153 22.51 12.69 -17.12
CA SER A 153 23.92 12.25 -17.13
C SER A 153 24.23 11.15 -16.12
N ARG A 154 23.42 11.00 -15.06
CA ARG A 154 23.56 9.96 -14.01
C ARG A 154 22.80 8.68 -14.29
N GLY A 155 21.81 8.73 -15.19
CA GLY A 155 21.06 7.56 -15.63
C GLY A 155 21.59 6.93 -16.92
N THR A 156 22.16 7.73 -17.81
CA THR A 156 22.55 7.28 -19.16
C THR A 156 24.03 6.95 -19.31
N LYS A 157 24.40 6.27 -20.40
CA LYS A 157 25.81 6.02 -20.74
C LYS A 157 26.48 7.33 -21.21
N PRO A 158 27.79 7.51 -20.94
CA PRO A 158 28.55 8.63 -21.50
C PRO A 158 28.44 8.67 -23.03
N GLY A 159 28.37 9.87 -23.62
CA GLY A 159 28.35 10.07 -25.08
C GLY A 159 27.00 10.48 -25.71
N LEU A 160 25.89 10.45 -24.96
CA LEU A 160 24.61 11.00 -25.42
C LEU A 160 24.62 12.53 -25.45
N THR A 161 23.93 13.14 -26.41
CA THR A 161 23.77 14.59 -26.51
C THR A 161 22.96 15.15 -25.33
N LYS A 162 23.13 16.44 -25.02
CA LYS A 162 22.43 17.13 -23.93
C LYS A 162 20.90 16.99 -24.05
N GLU A 163 20.35 17.21 -25.25
CA GLU A 163 18.92 17.12 -25.53
C GLU A 163 18.34 15.74 -25.24
N LYS A 164 19.03 14.67 -25.66
CA LYS A 164 18.59 13.28 -25.41
C LYS A 164 18.61 12.94 -23.91
N ARG A 165 19.57 13.49 -23.16
CA ARG A 165 19.63 13.32 -21.69
C ARG A 165 18.47 14.03 -20.99
N ILE A 166 18.15 15.25 -21.43
CA ILE A 166 17.02 16.02 -20.90
C ILE A 166 15.70 15.27 -21.17
N LEU A 167 15.48 14.79 -22.40
CA LEU A 167 14.28 14.03 -22.75
C LEU A 167 14.15 12.74 -21.92
N PHE A 168 15.25 12.01 -21.76
CA PHE A 168 15.29 10.81 -20.92
C PHE A 168 14.95 11.12 -19.46
N ALA A 169 15.52 12.19 -18.88
CA ALA A 169 15.22 12.60 -17.52
C ALA A 169 13.75 13.01 -17.37
N LYS A 170 13.20 13.77 -18.33
CA LYS A 170 11.79 14.16 -18.35
C LYS A 170 10.87 12.94 -18.39
N GLU A 171 11.18 11.94 -19.22
CA GLU A 171 10.39 10.71 -19.28
C GLU A 171 10.42 9.92 -17.96
N ILE A 172 11.57 9.85 -17.28
CA ILE A 172 11.67 9.21 -15.96
C ILE A 172 10.82 9.95 -14.92
N LEU A 173 10.93 11.27 -14.85
CA LEU A 173 10.16 12.06 -13.87
C LEU A 173 8.65 12.00 -14.16
N GLN A 174 8.26 11.93 -15.43
CA GLN A 174 6.86 11.86 -15.83
C GLN A 174 6.26 10.45 -15.62
N LYS A 175 6.98 9.38 -15.97
CA LYS A 175 6.40 8.03 -16.00
C LYS A 175 6.83 7.13 -14.85
N GLU A 176 8.07 7.26 -14.38
CA GLU A 176 8.68 6.34 -13.43
C GLU A 176 8.69 6.87 -11.99
N LEU A 177 8.84 8.19 -11.80
CA LEU A 177 8.69 8.83 -10.49
C LEU A 177 7.21 8.87 -10.10
N LEU A 178 6.87 8.29 -8.95
CA LEU A 178 5.54 8.33 -8.33
C LEU A 178 4.37 8.10 -9.31
N PRO A 179 4.35 6.97 -10.05
CA PRO A 179 3.35 6.72 -11.11
C PRO A 179 1.90 6.72 -10.61
N HIS A 180 1.65 6.43 -9.33
CA HIS A 180 0.32 6.43 -8.72
C HIS A 180 -0.29 7.84 -8.59
N VAL A 181 0.54 8.88 -8.50
CA VAL A 181 0.08 10.29 -8.46
C VAL A 181 -0.35 10.75 -9.85
N GLY A 182 0.37 10.31 -10.89
CA GLY A 182 0.05 10.63 -12.28
C GLY A 182 1.16 10.27 -13.25
N ILE A 183 0.78 9.94 -14.48
CA ILE A 183 1.70 9.67 -15.61
C ILE A 183 1.44 10.59 -16.82
N GLY A 184 0.42 11.42 -16.73
CA GLY A 184 0.08 12.38 -17.77
C GLY A 184 1.10 13.51 -17.87
N GLU A 185 0.95 14.36 -18.88
CA GLU A 185 1.60 15.66 -18.89
C GLU A 185 0.97 16.56 -17.82
N PHE A 186 1.72 17.55 -17.32
CA PHE A 186 1.27 18.51 -16.30
C PHE A 186 0.97 17.93 -14.91
N CYS A 187 1.37 16.68 -14.65
CA CYS A 187 1.26 16.05 -13.32
C CYS A 187 2.46 16.39 -12.39
N GLU A 188 3.42 17.18 -12.87
CA GLU A 188 4.66 17.51 -12.15
C GLU A 188 4.41 18.26 -10.84
N THR A 189 3.43 19.16 -10.80
CA THR A 189 3.02 19.91 -9.60
C THR A 189 2.52 18.97 -8.50
N LYS A 190 1.59 18.07 -8.83
CA LYS A 190 1.09 17.06 -7.88
C LYS A 190 2.22 16.16 -7.35
N LYS A 191 3.17 15.79 -8.21
CA LYS A 191 4.35 15.02 -7.79
C LYS A 191 5.29 15.82 -6.89
N ALA A 192 5.47 17.12 -7.15
CA ALA A 192 6.28 17.98 -6.29
C ALA A 192 5.67 18.10 -4.89
N TYR A 193 4.36 18.27 -4.78
CA TYR A 193 3.66 18.22 -3.49
C TYR A 193 3.87 16.88 -2.78
N TYR A 194 3.77 15.76 -3.49
CA TYR A 194 3.98 14.45 -2.89
C TYR A 194 5.43 14.21 -2.45
N VAL A 195 6.41 14.64 -3.27
CA VAL A 195 7.83 14.61 -2.88
C VAL A 195 8.05 15.49 -1.67
N GLY A 196 7.44 16.68 -1.62
CA GLY A 196 7.50 17.59 -0.49
C GLY A 196 6.93 16.98 0.79
N TYR A 197 5.77 16.34 0.70
CA TYR A 197 5.18 15.55 1.77
C TYR A 197 6.11 14.44 2.28
N MET A 198 6.78 13.71 1.38
CA MET A 198 7.76 12.70 1.79
C MET A 198 8.97 13.30 2.52
N VAL A 199 9.46 14.46 2.08
CA VAL A 199 10.55 15.18 2.75
C VAL A 199 10.09 15.69 4.11
N HIS A 200 8.88 16.25 4.21
CA HIS A 200 8.27 16.72 5.44
C HIS A 200 8.25 15.62 6.50
N ARG A 201 7.65 14.46 6.18
CA ARG A 201 7.60 13.30 7.10
C ARG A 201 8.98 12.79 7.48
N LEU A 202 9.94 12.81 6.55
CA LEU A 202 11.32 12.41 6.85
C LEU A 202 11.96 13.34 7.90
N ILE A 203 11.73 14.65 7.79
CA ILE A 203 12.25 15.64 8.74
C ILE A 203 11.55 15.50 10.10
N GLU A 204 10.24 15.33 10.14
CA GLU A 204 9.48 15.15 11.40
C GLU A 204 9.99 13.96 12.22
N VAL A 205 10.24 12.83 11.56
CA VAL A 205 10.81 11.65 12.22
C VAL A 205 12.26 11.90 12.66
N ALA A 206 13.06 12.60 11.85
CA ALA A 206 14.45 12.93 12.21
C ALA A 206 14.55 13.87 13.42
N LEU A 207 13.63 14.85 13.52
CA LEU A 207 13.47 15.73 14.66
C LEU A 207 12.87 15.00 15.88
N GLY A 208 12.22 13.86 15.67
CA GLY A 208 11.58 13.06 16.71
C GLY A 208 10.17 13.54 17.08
N ARG A 209 9.52 14.28 16.17
CA ARG A 209 8.12 14.71 16.31
C ARG A 209 7.14 13.60 15.95
N ALA A 210 7.51 12.77 14.98
CA ALA A 210 6.80 11.56 14.58
C ALA A 210 7.64 10.30 14.90
N SER A 211 6.96 9.18 15.15
CA SER A 211 7.61 7.88 15.34
C SER A 211 8.00 7.23 14.01
N VAL A 212 9.04 6.39 14.03
CA VAL A 212 9.38 5.52 12.88
C VAL A 212 8.26 4.53 12.59
N ASP A 213 8.05 4.27 11.29
CA ASP A 213 7.07 3.29 10.84
C ASP A 213 7.50 1.85 11.18
N ASP A 214 6.54 1.03 11.59
CA ASP A 214 6.75 -0.39 11.83
C ASP A 214 6.55 -1.21 10.54
N ARG A 215 7.57 -1.98 10.17
CA ARG A 215 7.61 -2.84 8.98
C ARG A 215 6.71 -4.07 9.11
N ASP A 216 6.48 -4.54 10.32
CA ASP A 216 5.78 -5.79 10.60
C ASP A 216 4.29 -5.54 10.96
N HIS A 217 3.92 -4.28 11.21
CA HIS A 217 2.54 -3.87 11.41
C HIS A 217 1.67 -4.20 10.19
N TYR A 218 0.56 -4.90 10.45
CA TYR A 218 -0.25 -5.51 9.39
C TYR A 218 -1.03 -4.51 8.52
N LYS A 219 -1.24 -3.26 8.97
CA LYS A 219 -1.79 -2.17 8.14
C LYS A 219 -0.92 -1.85 6.93
N ASN A 220 0.39 -2.06 7.07
CA ASN A 220 1.41 -1.86 6.05
C ASN A 220 1.60 -3.10 5.16
N LYS A 221 0.75 -4.12 5.29
CA LYS A 221 0.77 -5.34 4.49
C LYS A 221 -0.47 -5.45 3.61
N ARG A 222 -0.35 -6.23 2.54
CA ARG A 222 -1.44 -6.66 1.66
C ARG A 222 -1.27 -8.14 1.34
N LEU A 223 -2.37 -8.83 1.08
CA LEU A 223 -2.41 -10.23 0.67
C LEU A 223 -2.75 -10.35 -0.81
N ASP A 224 -1.80 -10.82 -1.61
CA ASP A 224 -2.06 -11.23 -2.99
C ASP A 224 -2.75 -12.60 -2.96
N LEU A 225 -4.06 -12.61 -3.24
CA LEU A 225 -4.88 -13.81 -3.42
C LEU A 225 -4.78 -14.38 -4.84
N ALA A 226 -5.54 -15.45 -5.11
CA ALA A 226 -5.62 -16.08 -6.43
C ALA A 226 -5.87 -15.08 -7.57
N GLY A 227 -6.77 -14.11 -7.40
CA GLY A 227 -7.09 -13.09 -8.42
C GLY A 227 -5.86 -12.28 -8.86
N PRO A 228 -5.25 -11.47 -7.98
CA PRO A 228 -4.03 -10.72 -8.31
C PRO A 228 -2.87 -11.59 -8.80
N LEU A 229 -2.69 -12.78 -8.23
CA LEU A 229 -1.63 -13.71 -8.64
C LEU A 229 -1.81 -14.25 -10.06
N LEU A 230 -3.05 -14.60 -10.43
CA LEU A 230 -3.39 -15.05 -11.77
C LEU A 230 -3.36 -13.89 -12.78
N ALA A 231 -3.83 -12.71 -12.39
CA ALA A 231 -3.77 -11.51 -13.24
C ALA A 231 -2.32 -11.17 -13.61
N TYR A 232 -1.39 -11.21 -12.64
CA TYR A 232 0.03 -11.01 -12.88
C TYR A 232 0.61 -12.03 -13.87
N LEU A 233 0.32 -13.32 -13.66
CA LEU A 233 0.80 -14.40 -14.51
C LEU A 233 0.25 -14.30 -15.93
N PHE A 234 -1.08 -14.15 -16.05
CA PHE A 234 -1.78 -14.02 -17.33
C PHE A 234 -1.21 -12.86 -18.13
N ARG A 235 -1.00 -11.70 -17.51
CA ARG A 235 -0.48 -10.53 -18.21
C ARG A 235 0.92 -10.76 -18.78
N GLY A 236 1.80 -11.43 -18.02
CA GLY A 236 3.14 -11.78 -18.49
C GLY A 236 3.10 -12.69 -19.72
N LEU A 237 2.29 -13.76 -19.64
CA LEU A 237 2.12 -14.73 -20.72
C LEU A 237 1.48 -14.09 -21.96
N PHE A 238 0.41 -13.32 -21.77
CA PHE A 238 -0.34 -12.67 -22.84
C PHE A 238 0.51 -11.65 -23.60
N ARG A 239 1.31 -10.83 -22.91
CA ARG A 239 2.31 -9.96 -23.59
C ARG A 239 3.30 -10.78 -24.42
N GLY A 240 3.69 -11.95 -23.91
CA GLY A 240 4.51 -12.89 -24.65
C GLY A 240 3.83 -13.45 -25.90
N VAL A 241 2.51 -13.66 -25.87
CA VAL A 241 1.72 -14.05 -27.05
C VAL A 241 1.66 -12.90 -28.05
N VAL A 242 1.33 -11.69 -27.61
CA VAL A 242 1.28 -10.48 -28.47
C VAL A 242 2.62 -10.23 -29.16
N LYS A 243 3.73 -10.29 -28.42
CA LYS A 243 5.07 -10.11 -29.00
C LYS A 243 5.41 -11.18 -30.05
N ASN A 244 5.06 -12.44 -29.78
CA ASN A 244 5.27 -13.53 -30.72
C ASN A 244 4.43 -13.35 -31.99
N PHE A 245 3.18 -12.91 -31.82
CA PHE A 245 2.27 -12.61 -32.92
C PHE A 245 2.83 -11.49 -33.80
N GLN A 246 3.31 -10.38 -33.21
CA GLN A 246 3.96 -9.29 -33.94
C GLN A 246 5.15 -9.78 -34.78
N ILE A 247 6.06 -10.56 -34.18
CA ILE A 247 7.23 -11.11 -34.89
C ILE A 247 6.81 -12.04 -36.04
N ARG A 248 5.76 -12.83 -35.88
CA ARG A 248 5.25 -13.72 -36.95
C ARG A 248 4.60 -12.90 -38.07
N ALA A 249 3.79 -11.91 -37.72
CA ALA A 249 3.16 -11.01 -38.68
C ALA A 249 4.19 -10.26 -39.54
N GLU A 250 5.22 -9.68 -38.91
CA GLU A 250 6.33 -9.01 -39.62
C GLU A 250 7.05 -9.97 -40.58
N LYS A 251 7.34 -11.21 -40.16
CA LYS A 251 7.98 -12.22 -41.00
C LYS A 251 7.13 -12.63 -42.20
N MET A 252 5.80 -12.71 -42.04
CA MET A 252 4.89 -13.08 -43.12
C MET A 252 4.72 -11.94 -44.12
N LEU A 253 4.60 -10.70 -43.62
CA LEU A 253 4.56 -9.50 -44.45
C LEU A 253 5.83 -9.37 -45.30
N ASN A 254 7.00 -9.56 -44.69
CA ASN A 254 8.30 -9.54 -45.40
C ASN A 254 8.44 -10.66 -46.46
N ARG A 255 7.63 -11.73 -46.38
CA ARG A 255 7.62 -12.84 -47.33
C ARG A 255 6.51 -12.70 -48.40
N GLY A 256 5.69 -11.65 -48.34
CA GLY A 256 4.58 -11.45 -49.27
C GLY A 256 3.52 -12.56 -49.23
N LYS A 257 3.36 -13.25 -48.09
CA LYS A 257 2.38 -14.32 -47.93
C LYS A 257 1.10 -13.82 -47.27
N ASP A 258 -0.02 -14.44 -47.62
CA ASP A 258 -1.30 -14.17 -46.97
C ASP A 258 -1.23 -14.42 -45.46
N PHE A 259 -1.77 -13.45 -44.72
CA PHE A 259 -1.77 -13.44 -43.27
C PHE A 259 -3.18 -13.72 -42.75
N SER A 260 -3.34 -14.81 -42.00
CA SER A 260 -4.58 -15.15 -41.30
C SER A 260 -4.34 -15.07 -39.80
N VAL A 261 -5.09 -14.18 -39.12
CA VAL A 261 -4.95 -13.92 -37.68
C VAL A 261 -5.14 -15.20 -36.86
N GLU A 262 -6.14 -16.01 -37.19
CA GLU A 262 -6.50 -17.22 -36.44
C GLU A 262 -5.39 -18.27 -36.44
N ARG A 263 -4.66 -18.40 -37.55
CA ARG A 263 -3.60 -19.41 -37.71
C ARG A 263 -2.32 -19.03 -36.98
N GLU A 264 -2.07 -17.73 -36.81
CA GLU A 264 -0.80 -17.22 -36.29
C GLU A 264 -0.80 -17.02 -34.76
N ILE A 265 -1.98 -17.00 -34.13
CA ILE A 265 -2.11 -16.92 -32.67
C ILE A 265 -1.68 -18.23 -32.02
N ASP A 266 -0.69 -18.14 -31.13
CA ASP A 266 -0.15 -19.27 -30.37
C ASP A 266 -0.92 -19.50 -29.07
N ASN A 267 -2.00 -20.28 -29.14
CA ASN A 267 -2.79 -20.65 -27.95
C ASN A 267 -2.00 -21.50 -26.95
N LYS A 268 -1.02 -22.28 -27.42
CA LYS A 268 -0.26 -23.21 -26.57
C LYS A 268 0.56 -22.45 -25.52
N LYS A 269 1.18 -21.34 -25.91
CA LYS A 269 2.00 -20.53 -24.98
C LYS A 269 1.23 -20.07 -23.74
N LEU A 270 -0.03 -19.68 -23.90
CA LEU A 270 -0.87 -19.26 -22.77
C LEU A 270 -1.33 -20.46 -21.94
N THR A 271 -1.90 -21.47 -22.59
CA THR A 271 -2.43 -22.67 -21.93
C THR A 271 -1.34 -23.43 -21.17
N ASP A 272 -0.22 -23.72 -21.83
CA ASP A 272 0.89 -24.47 -21.24
C ASP A 272 1.60 -23.63 -20.17
N GLY A 273 1.72 -22.31 -20.36
CA GLY A 273 2.28 -21.40 -19.37
C GLY A 273 1.48 -21.36 -18.07
N MET A 274 0.15 -21.21 -18.15
CA MET A 274 -0.73 -21.25 -16.98
C MET A 274 -0.70 -22.62 -16.31
N ARG A 275 -0.81 -23.70 -17.10
CA ARG A 275 -0.76 -25.09 -16.61
C ARG A 275 0.56 -25.37 -15.88
N TYR A 276 1.69 -24.96 -16.45
CA TYR A 276 3.02 -25.13 -15.86
C TYR A 276 3.16 -24.41 -14.53
N SER A 277 2.81 -23.12 -14.46
CA SER A 277 2.94 -22.33 -13.24
C SER A 277 2.08 -22.88 -12.10
N ILE A 278 0.82 -23.24 -12.37
CA ILE A 278 -0.07 -23.82 -11.36
C ILE A 278 0.40 -25.22 -10.95
N ALA A 279 0.89 -26.04 -11.87
CA ALA A 279 1.35 -27.39 -11.55
C ALA A 279 2.63 -27.40 -10.70
N THR A 280 3.58 -26.51 -11.01
CA THR A 280 4.93 -26.49 -10.40
C THR A 280 5.04 -25.56 -9.20
N GLY A 281 4.16 -24.56 -9.08
CA GLY A 281 4.28 -23.52 -8.06
C GLY A 281 5.25 -22.39 -8.41
N ASN A 282 5.81 -22.38 -9.62
CA ASN A 282 6.72 -21.33 -10.10
C ASN A 282 5.93 -20.21 -10.80
N TRP A 283 5.85 -19.05 -10.15
CA TRP A 283 5.17 -17.86 -10.67
C TRP A 283 6.15 -16.94 -11.39
N GLY A 284 6.14 -16.97 -12.73
CA GLY A 284 6.93 -16.06 -13.59
C GLY A 284 7.69 -16.77 -14.70
N ASP A 285 8.64 -16.06 -15.30
CA ASP A 285 9.47 -16.59 -16.38
C ASP A 285 10.46 -17.63 -15.84
N VAL A 286 10.34 -18.87 -16.35
CA VAL A 286 11.20 -20.01 -16.00
C VAL A 286 12.69 -19.70 -16.21
N LYS A 287 13.01 -18.84 -17.18
CA LYS A 287 14.40 -18.43 -17.47
C LYS A 287 14.98 -17.46 -16.44
N LYS A 288 14.14 -16.85 -15.59
CA LYS A 288 14.53 -15.90 -14.54
C LYS A 288 14.13 -16.44 -13.17
N ALA A 289 14.56 -17.67 -12.86
CA ALA A 289 14.23 -18.38 -11.62
C ALA A 289 14.51 -17.56 -10.33
N HIS A 290 15.55 -16.71 -10.33
CA HIS A 290 15.86 -15.84 -9.18
C HIS A 290 14.82 -14.75 -8.91
N VAL A 291 13.95 -14.43 -9.86
CA VAL A 291 12.88 -13.41 -9.74
C VAL A 291 11.51 -14.07 -9.58
N SER A 292 11.37 -15.36 -9.91
CA SER A 292 10.10 -16.07 -9.81
C SER A 292 9.74 -16.36 -8.35
N LYS A 293 8.48 -16.12 -7.98
CA LYS A 293 7.95 -16.51 -6.67
C LYS A 293 7.75 -18.03 -6.67
N ALA A 294 8.51 -18.76 -5.86
CA ALA A 294 8.36 -20.20 -5.70
C ALA A 294 7.36 -20.54 -4.58
N GLY A 295 6.67 -21.68 -4.70
CA GLY A 295 5.79 -22.21 -3.65
C GLY A 295 4.43 -21.50 -3.53
N VAL A 296 4.02 -20.74 -4.54
CA VAL A 296 2.72 -20.06 -4.60
C VAL A 296 1.57 -21.06 -4.78
N SER A 297 1.76 -22.07 -5.62
CA SER A 297 0.84 -23.20 -5.75
C SER A 297 1.38 -24.42 -5.02
N GLN A 298 0.53 -25.07 -4.24
CA GLN A 298 0.85 -26.27 -3.46
C GLN A 298 -0.17 -27.37 -3.74
N VAL A 299 0.21 -28.63 -3.53
CA VAL A 299 -0.75 -29.73 -3.59
C VAL A 299 -1.70 -29.62 -2.40
N LEU A 300 -3.01 -29.63 -2.65
CA LEU A 300 -4.01 -29.52 -1.60
C LEU A 300 -3.86 -30.68 -0.60
N ASN A 301 -3.97 -30.38 0.70
CA ASN A 301 -3.83 -31.38 1.74
C ASN A 301 -5.21 -31.98 2.04
N ARG A 302 -5.39 -33.27 1.75
CA ARG A 302 -6.64 -34.00 1.94
C ARG A 302 -6.60 -34.99 3.13
N LEU A 303 -5.64 -34.84 4.04
CA LEU A 303 -5.52 -35.74 5.20
C LEU A 303 -6.79 -35.78 6.05
N THR A 304 -7.38 -34.61 6.32
CA THR A 304 -8.66 -34.46 7.03
C THR A 304 -9.46 -33.31 6.41
N TYR A 305 -10.74 -33.23 6.76
CA TYR A 305 -11.58 -32.11 6.35
C TYR A 305 -11.05 -30.76 6.86
N THR A 306 -10.65 -30.71 8.13
CA THR A 306 -10.07 -29.50 8.76
C THR A 306 -8.75 -29.10 8.11
N SER A 307 -7.88 -30.07 7.80
CA SER A 307 -6.63 -29.84 7.08
C SER A 307 -6.86 -29.21 5.70
N THR A 308 -7.93 -29.59 5.00
CA THR A 308 -8.32 -28.97 3.74
C THR A 308 -8.68 -27.50 3.94
N LEU A 309 -9.53 -27.20 4.93
CA LEU A 309 -9.96 -25.84 5.24
C LEU A 309 -8.83 -24.94 5.73
N SER A 310 -7.98 -25.44 6.63
CA SER A 310 -6.76 -24.76 7.10
C SER A 310 -5.85 -24.43 5.91
N HIS A 311 -5.60 -25.40 5.02
CA HIS A 311 -4.73 -25.19 3.86
C HIS A 311 -5.27 -24.12 2.89
N LEU A 312 -6.58 -24.06 2.67
CA LEU A 312 -7.23 -23.04 1.83
C LEU A 312 -7.11 -21.61 2.42
N ARG A 313 -6.94 -21.49 3.73
CA ARG A 313 -6.86 -20.19 4.45
C ARG A 313 -5.45 -19.77 4.82
N ARG A 314 -4.45 -20.45 4.27
CA ARG A 314 -3.04 -20.22 4.56
C ARG A 314 -2.51 -18.96 3.87
N VAL A 315 -1.66 -18.25 4.60
CA VAL A 315 -0.93 -17.06 4.18
C VAL A 315 0.57 -17.33 4.30
N ASN A 316 1.34 -16.87 3.31
CA ASN A 316 2.79 -17.03 3.27
C ASN A 316 3.48 -15.67 3.19
N SER A 317 4.39 -15.40 4.13
CA SER A 317 5.29 -14.26 4.07
C SER A 317 6.51 -14.60 3.21
N PRO A 318 6.86 -13.80 2.18
CA PRO A 318 7.87 -14.15 1.17
C PRO A 318 9.31 -13.88 1.67
N ILE A 319 9.62 -14.36 2.86
CA ILE A 319 10.96 -14.27 3.47
C ILE A 319 11.64 -15.63 3.32
N GLY A 320 12.92 -15.62 2.98
CA GLY A 320 13.71 -16.85 2.89
C GLY A 320 13.67 -17.62 4.22
N ARG A 321 13.33 -18.92 4.16
CA ARG A 321 13.16 -19.76 5.36
C ARG A 321 14.46 -19.87 6.19
N ASP A 322 15.60 -19.69 5.54
CA ASP A 322 16.94 -19.70 6.16
C ASP A 322 17.28 -18.40 6.89
N SER A 323 16.48 -17.34 6.69
CA SER A 323 16.67 -16.07 7.38
C SER A 323 16.39 -16.24 8.87
N LYS A 324 17.39 -15.88 9.69
CA LYS A 324 17.33 -15.89 11.16
C LYS A 324 16.72 -14.62 11.76
N LEU A 325 16.06 -13.78 10.95
CA LEU A 325 15.39 -12.58 11.44
C LEU A 325 14.20 -12.98 12.32
N ALA A 326 14.27 -12.62 13.61
CA ALA A 326 13.24 -12.97 14.59
C ALA A 326 11.97 -12.12 14.45
N ARG A 327 12.10 -10.80 14.23
CA ARG A 327 10.94 -9.87 14.25
C ARG A 327 9.81 -10.26 13.29
N PRO A 328 10.05 -10.60 12.01
CA PRO A 328 8.96 -10.98 11.11
C PRO A 328 8.29 -12.32 11.44
N ARG A 329 8.88 -13.12 12.32
CA ARG A 329 8.35 -14.42 12.78
C ARG A 329 7.57 -14.31 14.09
N GLN A 330 7.76 -13.22 14.83
CA GLN A 330 7.06 -12.99 16.08
C GLN A 330 5.59 -12.65 15.82
N LEU A 331 4.75 -13.00 16.78
CA LEU A 331 3.36 -12.57 16.76
C LEU A 331 3.31 -11.06 17.02
N HIS A 332 2.82 -10.30 16.04
CA HIS A 332 2.58 -8.87 16.17
C HIS A 332 1.18 -8.62 16.75
N ASN A 333 1.01 -7.57 17.56
CA ASN A 333 -0.27 -7.26 18.22
C ASN A 333 -1.39 -7.02 17.19
N THR A 334 -1.06 -6.43 16.05
CA THR A 334 -2.00 -6.12 14.97
C THR A 334 -2.45 -7.36 14.18
N HIS A 335 -2.02 -8.56 14.59
CA HIS A 335 -2.58 -9.81 14.08
C HIS A 335 -3.90 -10.18 14.77
N TRP A 336 -4.24 -9.53 15.89
CA TRP A 336 -5.46 -9.80 16.64
C TRP A 336 -6.71 -9.76 15.76
N GLY A 337 -7.48 -10.85 15.76
CA GLY A 337 -8.70 -10.98 14.95
C GLY A 337 -8.49 -11.13 13.44
N MET A 338 -7.26 -11.01 12.94
CA MET A 338 -6.92 -11.12 11.51
C MET A 338 -6.24 -12.45 11.18
N VAL A 339 -5.31 -12.87 12.05
CA VAL A 339 -4.49 -14.08 11.91
C VAL A 339 -4.60 -14.87 13.20
N CYS A 340 -4.68 -16.19 13.08
CA CYS A 340 -4.70 -17.07 14.24
C CYS A 340 -3.39 -16.93 15.05
N PRO A 341 -3.45 -16.68 16.37
CA PRO A 341 -2.26 -16.53 17.19
C PRO A 341 -1.51 -17.86 17.41
N ALA A 342 -2.19 -19.00 17.27
CA ALA A 342 -1.64 -20.32 17.58
C ALA A 342 -1.29 -21.17 16.34
N GLU A 343 -1.94 -20.92 15.20
CA GLU A 343 -1.87 -21.81 14.03
C GLU A 343 -0.71 -21.42 13.08
N THR A 344 0.48 -21.89 13.40
CA THR A 344 1.70 -21.81 12.57
C THR A 344 2.40 -23.17 12.55
N PRO A 345 3.03 -23.60 11.45
CA PRO A 345 3.84 -24.81 11.46
C PRO A 345 5.06 -24.65 12.37
N GLU A 346 5.50 -25.77 12.93
CA GLU A 346 6.78 -25.88 13.64
C GLU A 346 7.98 -25.86 12.67
N GLY A 347 9.18 -25.59 13.19
CA GLY A 347 10.42 -25.60 12.43
C GLY A 347 10.71 -24.32 11.65
N HIS A 348 11.40 -24.43 10.51
CA HIS A 348 11.95 -23.27 9.78
C HIS A 348 10.91 -22.30 9.23
N ALA A 349 9.65 -22.72 9.10
CA ALA A 349 8.55 -21.89 8.60
C ALA A 349 7.75 -21.16 9.69
N VAL A 350 8.14 -21.34 10.97
CA VAL A 350 7.43 -20.72 12.11
C VAL A 350 7.31 -19.21 11.93
N GLY A 351 6.09 -18.70 12.09
CA GLY A 351 5.73 -17.29 11.95
C GLY A 351 5.72 -16.74 10.52
N LEU A 352 6.28 -17.46 9.55
CA LEU A 352 6.26 -17.07 8.12
C LEU A 352 5.04 -17.63 7.39
N VAL A 353 4.61 -18.83 7.80
CA VAL A 353 3.36 -19.42 7.33
C VAL A 353 2.32 -19.20 8.43
N LYS A 354 1.26 -18.47 8.09
CA LYS A 354 0.20 -18.04 8.99
C LYS A 354 -1.14 -18.54 8.49
N ASN A 355 -2.15 -18.62 9.34
CA ASN A 355 -3.52 -18.95 8.92
C ASN A 355 -4.48 -17.85 9.37
N LEU A 356 -5.45 -17.54 8.52
CA LEU A 356 -6.43 -16.48 8.79
C LEU A 356 -7.33 -16.86 9.98
N ALA A 357 -7.68 -15.87 10.80
CA ALA A 357 -8.65 -16.04 11.87
C ALA A 357 -10.06 -16.29 11.32
N LEU A 358 -10.97 -16.89 12.11
CA LEU A 358 -12.26 -17.39 11.63
C LEU A 358 -13.06 -16.34 10.86
N MET A 359 -13.18 -15.12 11.39
CA MET A 359 -13.95 -14.03 10.81
C MET A 359 -13.14 -13.08 9.93
N ALA A 360 -11.85 -13.35 9.73
CA ALA A 360 -11.01 -12.54 8.86
C ALA A 360 -11.51 -12.62 7.41
N TYR A 361 -11.76 -11.45 6.84
CA TYR A 361 -12.18 -11.22 5.47
C TYR A 361 -11.07 -10.48 4.72
N ILE A 362 -10.91 -10.73 3.42
CA ILE A 362 -9.89 -10.05 2.61
C ILE A 362 -10.61 -9.22 1.54
N SER A 363 -10.30 -7.93 1.47
CA SER A 363 -10.89 -7.04 0.49
C SER A 363 -10.60 -7.49 -0.94
N VAL A 364 -11.61 -7.41 -1.81
CA VAL A 364 -11.46 -7.70 -3.25
C VAL A 364 -11.10 -6.45 -4.05
N GLY A 365 -11.36 -5.28 -3.46
CA GLY A 365 -11.08 -3.97 -4.02
C GLY A 365 -12.24 -3.40 -4.85
N SER A 366 -12.29 -2.08 -4.94
CA SER A 366 -13.31 -1.34 -5.70
C SER A 366 -12.70 -0.10 -6.36
N HIS A 367 -13.35 0.38 -7.42
CA HIS A 367 -12.89 1.57 -8.13
C HIS A 367 -12.99 2.82 -7.25
N PRO A 368 -11.95 3.67 -7.19
CA PRO A 368 -11.97 4.88 -6.38
C PRO A 368 -12.76 6.03 -7.00
N SER A 369 -13.09 5.98 -8.30
CA SER A 369 -13.74 7.09 -9.04
C SER A 369 -15.00 7.66 -8.35
N PRO A 370 -15.96 6.85 -7.87
CA PRO A 370 -17.15 7.39 -7.21
C PRO A 370 -16.83 8.14 -5.91
N ILE A 371 -15.75 7.75 -5.23
CA ILE A 371 -15.29 8.45 -4.02
C ILE A 371 -14.62 9.77 -4.39
N LEU A 372 -13.82 9.78 -5.46
CA LEU A 372 -13.18 11.01 -5.94
C LEU A 372 -14.21 12.04 -6.39
N GLU A 373 -15.22 11.62 -7.17
CA GLU A 373 -16.35 12.47 -7.58
C GLU A 373 -17.09 13.03 -6.37
N PHE A 374 -17.40 12.18 -5.38
CA PHE A 374 -18.02 12.62 -4.13
C PHE A 374 -17.17 13.65 -3.36
N LEU A 375 -15.86 13.45 -3.28
CA LEU A 375 -14.95 14.37 -2.59
C LEU A 375 -14.87 15.72 -3.30
N GLU A 376 -14.83 15.74 -4.63
CA GLU A 376 -14.85 16.96 -5.43
C GLU A 376 -16.16 17.75 -5.23
N GLU A 377 -17.30 17.08 -5.12
CA GLU A 377 -18.59 17.73 -4.80
C GLU A 377 -18.66 18.29 -3.37
N TRP A 378 -17.98 17.65 -2.41
CA TRP A 378 -17.98 18.01 -0.99
C TRP A 378 -16.92 19.05 -0.59
N ALA A 379 -16.70 20.06 -1.43
CA ALA A 379 -15.83 21.20 -1.16
C ALA A 379 -14.38 20.83 -0.79
N MET A 380 -13.86 19.70 -1.32
CA MET A 380 -12.43 19.42 -1.30
C MET A 380 -11.70 20.42 -2.20
N GLU A 381 -10.67 21.08 -1.66
CA GLU A 381 -9.79 21.93 -2.46
C GLU A 381 -8.72 21.07 -3.14
N SER A 382 -8.62 21.15 -4.47
CA SER A 382 -7.65 20.41 -5.27
C SER A 382 -6.23 20.91 -5.04
N LEU A 383 -5.24 20.01 -5.08
CA LEU A 383 -3.81 20.36 -4.93
C LEU A 383 -3.30 21.43 -5.91
N GLU A 384 -3.93 21.58 -7.07
CA GLU A 384 -3.53 22.55 -8.09
C GLU A 384 -4.05 23.96 -7.80
N GLU A 385 -5.03 24.11 -6.90
CA GLU A 385 -5.73 25.36 -6.60
C GLU A 385 -5.33 25.96 -5.25
N ILE A 386 -4.58 25.22 -4.43
CA ILE A 386 -4.27 25.59 -3.05
C ILE A 386 -2.97 26.39 -2.91
N SER A 387 -2.97 27.28 -1.92
CA SER A 387 -1.75 27.89 -1.39
C SER A 387 -1.15 27.03 -0.28
N ALA A 388 0.18 27.02 -0.15
CA ALA A 388 0.85 26.25 0.89
C ALA A 388 0.42 26.65 2.32
N SER A 389 0.11 27.93 2.55
CA SER A 389 -0.40 28.41 3.84
C SER A 389 -1.72 27.76 4.26
N SER A 390 -2.59 27.40 3.31
CA SER A 390 -3.86 26.73 3.61
C SER A 390 -3.67 25.30 4.13
N ILE A 391 -2.54 24.66 3.77
CA ILE A 391 -2.23 23.27 4.12
C ILE A 391 -1.96 23.11 5.63
N LYS A 392 -1.42 24.14 6.30
CA LYS A 392 -1.13 24.12 7.74
C LYS A 392 -2.39 23.92 8.59
N SER A 393 -3.48 24.61 8.22
CA SER A 393 -4.73 24.63 8.99
C SER A 393 -5.73 23.56 8.53
N SER A 394 -5.54 22.98 7.35
CA SER A 394 -6.45 22.01 6.75
C SER A 394 -5.98 20.57 6.94
N THR A 395 -6.89 19.61 6.78
CA THR A 395 -6.62 18.17 6.82
C THR A 395 -6.31 17.66 5.41
N LYS A 396 -5.27 16.84 5.25
CA LYS A 396 -4.88 16.27 3.95
C LYS A 396 -5.73 15.03 3.67
N ILE A 397 -6.22 14.88 2.44
CA ILE A 397 -7.02 13.72 2.03
C ILE A 397 -6.21 12.85 1.08
N PHE A 398 -6.07 11.57 1.43
CA PHE A 398 -5.42 10.56 0.61
C PHE A 398 -6.43 9.50 0.16
N VAL A 399 -6.40 9.15 -1.13
CA VAL A 399 -7.17 8.04 -1.69
C VAL A 399 -6.19 7.05 -2.33
N ASN A 400 -6.16 5.81 -1.84
CA ASN A 400 -5.21 4.76 -2.25
C ASN A 400 -3.75 5.23 -2.26
N GLY A 401 -3.41 6.07 -1.29
CA GLY A 401 -2.07 6.63 -1.10
C GLY A 401 -1.73 7.85 -1.96
N SER A 402 -2.59 8.24 -2.90
CA SER A 402 -2.46 9.50 -3.65
C SER A 402 -3.05 10.65 -2.84
N TRP A 403 -2.29 11.73 -2.67
CA TRP A 403 -2.80 12.97 -2.07
C TRP A 403 -3.71 13.67 -3.09
N VAL A 404 -5.01 13.76 -2.80
CA VAL A 404 -6.01 14.29 -3.74
C VAL A 404 -6.33 15.76 -3.49
N GLY A 405 -6.31 16.18 -2.23
CA GLY A 405 -6.64 17.55 -1.85
C GLY A 405 -6.58 17.78 -0.34
N ILE A 406 -7.16 18.89 0.08
CA ILE A 406 -7.30 19.27 1.49
C ILE A 406 -8.75 19.59 1.82
N HIS A 407 -9.11 19.47 3.10
CA HIS A 407 -10.43 19.83 3.59
C HIS A 407 -10.34 20.52 4.96
N ARG A 408 -11.16 21.55 5.17
CA ARG A 408 -11.12 22.41 6.37
C ARG A 408 -11.92 21.84 7.54
N ASP A 409 -12.98 21.08 7.27
CA ASP A 409 -13.81 20.43 8.31
C ASP A 409 -13.76 18.89 8.21
N PRO A 410 -12.72 18.26 8.76
CA PRO A 410 -12.56 16.80 8.65
C PRO A 410 -13.63 16.01 9.40
N ASN A 411 -14.22 16.55 10.47
CA ASN A 411 -15.18 15.82 11.29
C ASN A 411 -16.50 15.61 10.55
N GLN A 412 -17.03 16.68 9.94
CA GLN A 412 -18.26 16.58 9.14
C GLN A 412 -18.08 15.65 7.93
N LEU A 413 -16.93 15.71 7.27
CA LEU A 413 -16.60 14.82 6.17
C LEU A 413 -16.57 13.35 6.63
N MET A 414 -15.90 13.06 7.74
CA MET A 414 -15.80 11.71 8.30
C MET A 414 -17.15 11.11 8.68
N ASP A 415 -18.03 11.91 9.30
CA ASP A 415 -19.38 11.45 9.66
C ASP A 415 -20.22 11.15 8.41
N THR A 416 -20.08 11.96 7.37
CA THR A 416 -20.77 11.77 6.09
C THR A 416 -20.26 10.51 5.38
N LEU A 417 -18.94 10.32 5.29
CA LEU A 417 -18.34 9.13 4.67
C LEU A 417 -18.74 7.84 5.39
N ARG A 418 -18.72 7.84 6.74
CA ARG A 418 -19.18 6.70 7.54
C ARG A 418 -20.66 6.41 7.32
N LYS A 419 -21.51 7.44 7.24
CA LYS A 419 -22.93 7.29 6.95
C LYS A 419 -23.18 6.66 5.58
N LEU A 420 -22.49 7.13 4.54
CA LEU A 420 -22.57 6.57 3.19
C LEU A 420 -22.11 5.11 3.14
N ARG A 421 -21.02 4.77 3.85
CA ARG A 421 -20.55 3.38 3.97
C ARG A 421 -21.60 2.48 4.65
N ARG A 422 -22.21 2.93 5.74
CA ARG A 422 -23.21 2.17 6.50
C ARG A 422 -24.53 1.99 5.75
N GLN A 423 -24.84 2.90 4.82
CA GLN A 423 -26.02 2.81 3.95
C GLN A 423 -25.79 1.97 2.70
N MET A 424 -24.53 1.57 2.41
CA MET A 424 -24.14 0.89 1.18
C MET A 424 -24.60 1.62 -0.09
N ASP A 425 -24.48 2.95 -0.11
CA ASP A 425 -24.88 3.78 -1.24
C ASP A 425 -23.73 3.86 -2.27
N ILE A 426 -22.88 4.88 -2.19
CA ILE A 426 -21.70 5.05 -3.05
C ILE A 426 -20.51 4.21 -2.55
N ILE A 427 -20.40 4.04 -1.24
CA ILE A 427 -19.23 3.43 -0.59
C ILE A 427 -19.51 1.98 -0.22
N VAL A 428 -18.72 1.06 -0.78
CA VAL A 428 -18.78 -0.37 -0.46
C VAL A 428 -18.27 -0.59 0.97
N SER A 429 -18.84 -1.58 1.68
CA SER A 429 -18.46 -1.92 3.06
C SER A 429 -16.99 -2.28 3.27
N GLU A 430 -16.25 -2.58 2.20
CA GLU A 430 -14.82 -2.90 2.26
C GLU A 430 -13.93 -1.65 2.30
N VAL A 431 -14.45 -0.48 1.92
CA VAL A 431 -13.66 0.76 1.88
C VAL A 431 -13.29 1.15 3.30
N SER A 432 -11.99 1.31 3.54
CA SER A 432 -11.44 1.77 4.82
C SER A 432 -11.28 3.28 4.81
N ILE A 433 -11.69 3.93 5.89
CA ILE A 433 -11.68 5.38 6.07
C ILE A 433 -11.07 5.66 7.44
N VAL A 434 -9.82 6.11 7.45
CA VAL A 434 -9.06 6.40 8.67
C VAL A 434 -8.88 7.90 8.79
N TYR A 435 -9.13 8.46 9.97
CA TYR A 435 -8.74 9.83 10.30
C TYR A 435 -7.63 9.81 11.34
N ASP A 436 -6.43 10.17 10.90
CA ASP A 436 -5.26 10.33 11.75
C ASP A 436 -5.23 11.77 12.31
N TYR A 437 -5.59 11.91 13.58
CA TYR A 437 -5.65 13.20 14.26
C TYR A 437 -4.26 13.80 14.51
N GLN A 438 -3.21 12.96 14.63
CA GLN A 438 -1.86 13.43 14.92
C GLN A 438 -1.26 14.10 13.68
N GLU A 439 -1.37 13.42 12.54
CA GLU A 439 -0.83 13.89 11.26
C GLU A 439 -1.81 14.81 10.50
N ARG A 440 -3.06 14.93 10.98
CA ARG A 440 -4.17 15.62 10.30
C ARG A 440 -4.36 15.09 8.87
N GLU A 441 -4.54 13.77 8.77
CA GLU A 441 -4.70 13.08 7.49
C GLU A 441 -5.94 12.18 7.49
N ILE A 442 -6.79 12.33 6.47
CA ILE A 442 -7.84 11.36 6.15
C ILE A 442 -7.29 10.43 5.07
N LYS A 443 -7.30 9.12 5.34
CA LYS A 443 -6.81 8.08 4.42
C LYS A 443 -7.96 7.16 4.05
N ILE A 444 -8.29 7.13 2.77
CA ILE A 444 -9.34 6.30 2.20
C ILE A 444 -8.69 5.22 1.34
N ASN A 445 -8.96 3.95 1.66
CA ASN A 445 -8.40 2.81 0.94
C ASN A 445 -9.52 1.95 0.34
N THR A 446 -9.54 1.85 -0.99
CA THR A 446 -10.40 0.95 -1.77
C THR A 446 -9.64 -0.25 -2.33
N GLU A 447 -8.34 -0.36 -2.03
CA GLU A 447 -7.46 -1.43 -2.54
C GLU A 447 -7.89 -2.84 -2.09
N ALA A 448 -7.52 -3.83 -2.91
CA ALA A 448 -7.65 -5.25 -2.63
C ALA A 448 -6.54 -5.78 -1.69
N GLY A 449 -6.79 -6.90 -1.02
CA GLY A 449 -5.81 -7.60 -0.21
C GLY A 449 -5.63 -7.05 1.20
N ARG A 450 -6.50 -6.15 1.66
CA ARG A 450 -6.54 -5.71 3.07
C ARG A 450 -7.28 -6.76 3.88
N VAL A 451 -6.75 -7.10 5.05
CA VAL A 451 -7.46 -8.00 5.97
C VAL A 451 -8.35 -7.16 6.86
N CYS A 452 -9.62 -7.52 6.88
CA CYS A 452 -10.68 -6.85 7.62
C CYS A 452 -11.37 -7.87 8.51
N ARG A 453 -12.06 -7.42 9.55
CA ARG A 453 -12.96 -8.27 10.33
C ARG A 453 -14.24 -7.51 10.69
N PRO A 454 -15.39 -8.20 10.78
CA PRO A 454 -16.64 -7.55 11.10
C PRO A 454 -16.80 -7.39 12.61
N LEU A 455 -17.18 -6.19 13.04
CA LEU A 455 -17.52 -5.86 14.42
C LEU A 455 -18.93 -5.29 14.52
N MET A 456 -19.52 -5.32 15.71
CA MET A 456 -20.80 -4.66 15.97
C MET A 456 -20.58 -3.18 16.24
N ILE A 457 -21.40 -2.33 15.64
CA ILE A 457 -21.32 -0.88 15.86
C ILE A 457 -21.93 -0.53 17.22
N VAL A 458 -21.24 0.36 17.93
CA VAL A 458 -21.68 0.96 19.20
C VAL A 458 -21.91 2.46 18.98
N GLU A 459 -23.08 2.95 19.37
CA GLU A 459 -23.38 4.38 19.42
C GLU A 459 -23.89 4.74 20.82
N ASN A 460 -23.34 5.81 21.40
CA ASN A 460 -23.73 6.30 22.73
C ASN A 460 -23.73 5.19 23.81
N GLN A 461 -22.66 4.39 23.87
CA GLN A 461 -22.52 3.26 24.81
C GLN A 461 -23.60 2.18 24.68
N ARG A 462 -24.23 2.06 23.50
CA ARG A 462 -25.24 1.04 23.22
C ARG A 462 -24.97 0.36 21.88
N LEU A 463 -25.17 -0.95 21.84
CA LEU A 463 -25.12 -1.70 20.59
C LEU A 463 -26.27 -1.26 19.67
N LEU A 464 -25.97 -1.07 18.39
CA LEU A 464 -27.00 -0.91 17.36
C LEU A 464 -27.75 -2.22 17.08
N LEU A 465 -27.15 -3.37 17.43
CA LEU A 465 -27.80 -4.67 17.35
C LEU A 465 -28.93 -4.79 18.40
N LYS A 466 -30.15 -5.00 17.93
CA LYS A 466 -31.36 -5.13 18.76
C LYS A 466 -31.92 -6.56 18.73
N LYS A 467 -32.74 -6.91 19.73
CA LYS A 467 -33.43 -8.21 19.79
C LYS A 467 -34.29 -8.50 18.55
N SER A 468 -34.90 -7.47 17.96
CA SER A 468 -35.67 -7.60 16.70
C SER A 468 -34.83 -8.12 15.54
N HIS A 469 -33.56 -7.70 15.43
CA HIS A 469 -32.63 -8.21 14.41
C HIS A 469 -32.34 -9.71 14.64
N ILE A 470 -32.18 -10.11 15.90
CA ILE A 470 -31.94 -11.51 16.29
C ILE A 470 -33.15 -12.38 15.98
N GLU A 471 -34.36 -11.91 16.28
CA GLU A 471 -35.60 -12.63 15.95
C GLU A 471 -35.77 -12.79 14.44
N MET A 472 -35.44 -11.76 13.66
CA MET A 472 -35.45 -11.83 12.19
C MET A 472 -34.44 -12.88 11.68
N LEU A 473 -33.22 -12.91 12.22
CA LEU A 473 -32.21 -13.92 11.89
C LEU A 473 -32.68 -15.35 12.24
N LYS A 474 -33.35 -15.52 13.39
CA LYS A 474 -33.91 -16.82 13.81
C LYS A 474 -35.01 -17.33 12.89
N ARG A 475 -35.82 -16.43 12.33
CA ARG A 475 -36.87 -16.77 11.34
C ARG A 475 -36.29 -17.23 10.00
N ARG A 476 -34.97 -17.10 9.77
CA ARG A 476 -34.27 -17.47 8.53
C ARG A 476 -34.92 -16.88 7.28
N ASP A 477 -35.45 -15.66 7.37
CA ASP A 477 -35.88 -14.94 6.19
C ASP A 477 -34.64 -14.43 5.44
N PHE A 478 -34.13 -15.27 4.54
CA PHE A 478 -32.89 -15.01 3.80
C PHE A 478 -32.95 -13.77 2.90
N LYS A 479 -34.15 -13.30 2.53
CA LYS A 479 -34.31 -12.09 1.70
C LYS A 479 -34.22 -10.80 2.51
N SER A 480 -34.66 -10.81 3.77
CA SER A 480 -34.76 -9.60 4.59
C SER A 480 -33.82 -9.57 5.82
N GLY A 481 -33.23 -10.72 6.18
CA GLY A 481 -32.54 -10.91 7.45
C GLY A 481 -31.29 -11.79 7.44
N GLY A 482 -30.54 -11.84 6.34
CA GLY A 482 -29.20 -12.46 6.30
C GLY A 482 -28.06 -11.56 6.80
N TRP A 483 -26.82 -12.07 6.75
CA TRP A 483 -25.60 -11.31 7.10
C TRP A 483 -25.48 -10.01 6.30
N GLN A 484 -25.72 -10.06 4.99
CA GLN A 484 -25.70 -8.88 4.12
C GLN A 484 -26.68 -7.80 4.58
N ALA A 485 -27.86 -8.21 5.06
CA ALA A 485 -28.87 -7.29 5.57
C ALA A 485 -28.45 -6.63 6.90
N MET A 486 -27.62 -7.28 7.72
CA MET A 486 -27.07 -6.67 8.93
C MET A 486 -26.03 -5.59 8.61
N ILE A 487 -25.25 -5.80 7.55
CA ILE A 487 -24.29 -4.81 7.08
C ILE A 487 -25.02 -3.62 6.45
N SER A 488 -25.99 -3.86 5.55
CA SER A 488 -26.73 -2.77 4.89
C SER A 488 -27.63 -1.96 5.84
N ARG A 489 -27.99 -2.52 7.00
CA ARG A 489 -28.68 -1.79 8.08
C ARG A 489 -27.72 -1.02 8.99
N GLY A 490 -26.41 -1.06 8.74
CA GLY A 490 -25.41 -0.39 9.56
C GLY A 490 -25.33 -0.94 10.99
N VAL A 491 -25.54 -2.24 11.18
CA VAL A 491 -25.41 -2.90 12.50
C VAL A 491 -24.03 -3.53 12.68
N ILE A 492 -23.46 -4.01 11.58
CA ILE A 492 -22.15 -4.64 11.50
C ILE A 492 -21.30 -3.87 10.50
N GLU A 493 -20.04 -3.64 10.85
CA GLU A 493 -19.08 -2.89 10.04
C GLU A 493 -17.79 -3.70 9.89
N TYR A 494 -17.24 -3.77 8.69
CA TYR A 494 -15.92 -4.35 8.47
C TYR A 494 -14.87 -3.29 8.78
N LEU A 495 -13.95 -3.64 9.67
CA LEU A 495 -12.80 -2.81 10.01
C LEU A 495 -11.54 -3.49 9.52
N ASP A 496 -10.71 -2.73 8.82
CA ASP A 496 -9.34 -3.16 8.54
C ASP A 496 -8.39 -2.74 9.64
N VAL A 497 -7.18 -3.31 9.62
CA VAL A 497 -6.16 -3.05 10.64
C VAL A 497 -5.83 -1.56 10.79
N ALA A 498 -5.99 -0.74 9.74
CA ALA A 498 -5.71 0.68 9.82
C ALA A 498 -6.82 1.43 10.57
N GLU A 499 -8.09 1.06 10.38
CA GLU A 499 -9.21 1.65 11.13
C GLU A 499 -9.24 1.23 12.60
N GLU A 500 -8.76 0.02 12.89
CA GLU A 500 -8.66 -0.48 14.28
C GLU A 500 -7.78 0.40 15.16
N GLU A 501 -6.69 0.97 14.62
CA GLU A 501 -5.80 1.89 15.35
C GLU A 501 -6.53 3.16 15.82
N THR A 502 -7.61 3.54 15.15
CA THR A 502 -8.42 4.73 15.48
C THR A 502 -9.75 4.38 16.16
N SER A 503 -10.02 3.09 16.38
CA SER A 503 -11.28 2.59 16.93
C SER A 503 -11.10 2.14 18.38
N MET A 504 -12.16 2.30 19.18
CA MET A 504 -12.20 1.82 20.56
C MET A 504 -13.16 0.64 20.66
N ILE A 505 -12.63 -0.57 20.81
CA ILE A 505 -13.39 -1.82 20.70
C ILE A 505 -13.64 -2.39 22.10
N ALA A 506 -14.91 -2.62 22.45
CA ALA A 506 -15.31 -3.35 23.65
C ALA A 506 -15.17 -4.86 23.43
N MET A 507 -14.70 -5.59 24.44
CA MET A 507 -14.55 -7.05 24.37
C MET A 507 -15.88 -7.77 24.52
N THR A 508 -16.74 -7.25 25.39
CA THR A 508 -18.07 -7.81 25.65
C THR A 508 -19.12 -6.71 25.77
N PRO A 509 -20.39 -7.00 25.48
CA PRO A 509 -21.47 -6.04 25.68
C PRO A 509 -21.62 -5.56 27.14
N SER A 510 -21.16 -6.35 28.11
CA SER A 510 -21.13 -5.95 29.53
C SER A 510 -20.19 -4.78 29.79
N ASP A 511 -19.13 -4.62 29.00
CA ASP A 511 -18.15 -3.53 29.17
C ASP A 511 -18.73 -2.17 28.76
N LEU A 512 -19.81 -2.16 27.98
CA LEU A 512 -20.53 -0.95 27.55
C LEU A 512 -21.43 -0.37 28.66
N VAL A 513 -21.72 -1.14 29.71
CA VAL A 513 -22.57 -0.69 30.81
C VAL A 513 -21.75 0.24 31.70
N MET A 514 -22.14 1.52 31.74
CA MET A 514 -21.47 2.50 32.59
C MET A 514 -21.70 2.20 34.08
N GLY A 515 -20.60 1.96 34.80
CA GLY A 515 -20.56 1.83 36.26
C GLY A 515 -19.39 2.62 36.85
N SER A 516 -19.25 2.61 38.18
CA SER A 516 -18.22 3.39 38.91
C SER A 516 -16.77 3.01 38.55
N ASN A 517 -16.56 1.81 37.98
CA ASN A 517 -15.25 1.31 37.56
C ASN A 517 -15.09 1.22 36.02
N SER A 518 -15.89 1.97 35.24
CA SER A 518 -15.78 1.95 33.78
C SER A 518 -14.46 2.60 33.33
N TYR A 519 -13.65 1.86 32.56
CA TYR A 519 -12.38 2.35 32.00
C TYR A 519 -12.58 3.35 30.86
N CYS A 520 -13.63 3.17 30.05
CA CYS A 520 -13.86 3.95 28.84
C CYS A 520 -15.36 4.18 28.60
N SER A 521 -15.71 5.39 28.17
CA SER A 521 -17.07 5.80 27.82
C SER A 521 -17.22 6.18 26.34
N THR A 522 -16.22 5.88 25.50
CA THR A 522 -16.14 6.29 24.10
C THR A 522 -15.91 5.11 23.14
N TYR A 523 -16.39 3.91 23.51
CA TYR A 523 -16.42 2.74 22.62
C TYR A 523 -17.14 3.05 21.30
N THR A 524 -16.51 2.65 20.19
CA THR A 524 -17.05 2.78 18.82
C THR A 524 -17.58 1.44 18.28
N HIS A 525 -16.98 0.33 18.73
CA HIS A 525 -17.35 -1.01 18.28
C HIS A 525 -17.31 -2.02 19.45
N CYS A 526 -17.85 -3.20 19.21
CA CYS A 526 -17.80 -4.34 20.12
C CYS A 526 -17.49 -5.62 19.36
N GLU A 527 -16.65 -6.47 19.96
CA GLU A 527 -16.39 -7.82 19.47
C GLU A 527 -17.69 -8.64 19.42
N ILE A 528 -17.86 -9.41 18.34
CA ILE A 528 -18.98 -10.35 18.22
C ILE A 528 -18.81 -11.49 19.22
N HIS A 529 -17.62 -12.08 19.24
CA HIS A 529 -17.23 -13.05 20.26
C HIS A 529 -15.69 -13.21 20.28
N PRO A 530 -15.02 -13.20 21.45
CA PRO A 530 -13.56 -13.28 21.51
C PRO A 530 -12.94 -14.54 20.89
N SER A 531 -13.67 -15.66 20.82
CA SER A 531 -13.15 -16.90 20.21
C SER A 531 -12.91 -16.80 18.70
N MET A 532 -13.43 -15.76 18.03
CA MET A 532 -13.31 -15.57 16.59
C MET A 532 -11.91 -15.16 16.14
N ILE A 533 -11.01 -14.86 17.08
CA ILE A 533 -9.58 -14.63 16.83
C ILE A 533 -8.83 -15.91 16.45
N LEU A 534 -9.39 -17.08 16.75
CA LEU A 534 -8.77 -18.36 16.47
C LEU A 534 -8.86 -18.71 14.98
N GLY A 535 -8.02 -19.63 14.55
CA GLY A 535 -7.99 -20.17 13.20
C GLY A 535 -8.92 -21.36 13.02
N VAL A 536 -8.61 -22.19 12.02
CA VAL A 536 -9.41 -23.39 11.72
C VAL A 536 -8.78 -24.61 12.37
N CYS A 537 -7.45 -24.76 12.23
CA CYS A 537 -6.64 -25.95 12.50
C CYS A 537 -7.26 -27.27 11.99
#